data_AF-A0A5A4MLF8-F1
#
_entry.id   AF-A0A5A4MLF8-F1
#
_cell.length_a   1.000
_cell.length_b   1.000
_cell.length_c   1.000
_cell.angle_alpha   90.00
_cell.angle_beta   90.00
_cell.angle_gamma   90.00
#
_symmetry.space_group_name_H-M   'P 1'
#
loop_
_entity.id
_entity.type
_entity.pdbx_description
1 polymer ?
#
loop_
_entity_poly.entity_id
_entity_poly.type
_entity_poly.pdbx_seq_one_letter_code
_entity_poly.pdbx_strand_id
1 'polypeptide(L)'
;MEPNYVPGEKKDLYVKSVQRTVIWMGKKQETVEDVPCGNTVAMVGLDQFITKNATLTNEKEVDAHPIRAMKFSVSPVVRVAVQCKVASDLPKLVEGLKRLAKSDPMVLCTIE
;
A
#
# COMPACT_ATOMS: atom_id res chain seq x y z
N MET A 1 -4.70 -8.98 1.45
CA MET A 1 -5.14 -8.93 2.86
C MET A 1 -4.54 -7.68 3.48
N GLU A 2 -5.35 -6.77 4.01
CA GLU A 2 -4.85 -5.63 4.81
C GLU A 2 -4.51 -6.06 6.26
N PRO A 3 -3.85 -5.21 7.07
CA PRO A 3 -3.29 -5.60 8.36
C PRO A 3 -4.33 -6.04 9.41
N ASN A 4 -5.60 -5.71 9.22
CA ASN A 4 -6.69 -6.06 10.12
C ASN A 4 -7.47 -7.30 9.67
N TYR A 5 -7.01 -8.01 8.63
CA TYR A 5 -7.63 -9.24 8.15
C TYR A 5 -7.61 -10.32 9.24
N VAL A 6 -8.80 -10.82 9.61
CA VAL A 6 -8.97 -11.97 10.49
C VAL A 6 -9.31 -13.19 9.64
N PRO A 7 -8.60 -14.33 9.78
CA PRO A 7 -8.90 -15.56 9.05
C PRO A 7 -10.37 -15.94 9.20
N GLY A 8 -11.08 -16.06 8.07
CA GLY A 8 -12.50 -16.40 8.00
C GLY A 8 -13.45 -15.22 7.76
N GLU A 9 -13.01 -13.96 7.93
CA GLU A 9 -13.79 -12.79 7.51
C GLU A 9 -13.40 -12.33 6.10
N LYS A 10 -14.38 -11.95 5.27
CA LYS A 10 -14.14 -11.32 3.96
C LYS A 10 -13.81 -9.82 4.04
N LYS A 11 -13.74 -9.26 5.24
CA LYS A 11 -13.35 -7.86 5.44
C LYS A 11 -11.86 -7.73 5.14
N ASP A 12 -11.47 -6.69 4.43
CA ASP A 12 -10.08 -6.41 4.03
C ASP A 12 -9.42 -7.46 3.10
N LEU A 13 -10.25 -8.29 2.45
CA LEU A 13 -9.84 -9.20 1.38
C LEU A 13 -10.19 -8.59 0.01
N TYR A 14 -9.17 -8.34 -0.81
CA TYR A 14 -9.33 -7.87 -2.18
C TYR A 14 -8.77 -8.90 -3.16
N VAL A 15 -9.60 -9.36 -4.09
CA VAL A 15 -9.20 -10.28 -5.16
C VAL A 15 -8.98 -9.48 -6.45
N LYS A 16 -7.72 -9.39 -6.88
CA LYS A 16 -7.31 -8.71 -8.11
C LYS A 16 -6.15 -9.43 -8.76
N SER A 17 -6.12 -9.38 -10.09
CA SER A 17 -5.00 -9.86 -10.89
C SER A 17 -3.86 -8.84 -10.89
N VAL A 18 -2.63 -9.35 -10.82
CA VAL A 18 -1.42 -8.55 -11.02
C VAL A 18 -1.28 -8.28 -12.52
N GLN A 19 -1.03 -7.02 -12.92
CA GLN A 19 -0.93 -6.67 -14.33
C GLN A 19 0.46 -6.96 -14.90
N ARG A 20 1.51 -6.61 -14.15
CA ARG A 20 2.91 -6.86 -14.51
C ARG A 20 3.79 -6.92 -13.27
N THR A 21 4.78 -7.78 -13.34
CA THR A 21 5.89 -7.91 -12.39
C THR A 21 7.16 -7.33 -13.00
N VAL A 22 7.87 -6.52 -12.22
CA VAL A 22 9.05 -5.78 -12.67
C VAL A 22 10.15 -5.94 -11.65
N ILE A 23 11.36 -6.24 -12.13
CA ILE A 23 12.58 -6.18 -11.33
C ILE A 23 13.20 -4.81 -11.53
N TRP A 24 13.44 -4.10 -10.43
CA TRP A 24 14.10 -2.82 -10.43
C TRP A 24 15.61 -2.99 -10.26
N MET A 25 16.36 -2.63 -11.30
CA MET A 25 17.82 -2.58 -11.30
C MET A 25 18.27 -1.12 -11.33
N GLY A 26 17.98 -0.40 -10.24
CA GLY A 26 18.27 1.03 -10.10
C GLY A 26 17.47 1.87 -11.09
N LYS A 27 18.13 2.39 -12.13
CA LYS A 27 17.47 3.19 -13.19
C LYS A 27 16.76 2.32 -14.22
N LYS A 28 17.17 1.07 -14.39
CA LYS A 28 16.58 0.15 -15.38
C LYS A 28 15.45 -0.65 -14.74
N GLN A 29 14.36 -0.81 -15.48
CA GLN A 29 13.22 -1.63 -15.12
C GLN A 29 13.11 -2.75 -16.14
N GLU A 30 13.05 -3.99 -15.67
CA GLU A 30 12.88 -5.16 -16.54
C GLU A 30 11.60 -5.89 -16.13
N THR A 31 10.71 -6.09 -17.10
CA THR A 31 9.49 -6.87 -16.93
C THR A 31 9.83 -8.36 -16.97
N VAL A 32 9.42 -9.10 -15.96
CA VAL A 32 9.62 -10.55 -15.86
C VAL A 32 8.28 -11.25 -15.74
N GLU A 33 8.15 -12.43 -16.34
CA GLU A 33 6.92 -13.23 -16.29
C GLU A 33 6.73 -13.89 -14.93
N ASP A 34 7.80 -14.44 -14.36
CA ASP A 34 7.79 -15.13 -13.07
C ASP A 34 8.98 -14.74 -12.19
N VAL A 35 8.76 -14.74 -10.87
CA VAL A 35 9.80 -14.45 -9.86
C VAL A 35 9.78 -15.54 -8.79
N PRO A 36 10.90 -16.24 -8.53
CA PRO A 36 10.98 -17.25 -7.49
C PRO A 36 10.97 -16.63 -6.08
N CYS A 37 10.70 -17.47 -5.07
CA CYS A 37 10.67 -17.04 -3.67
C CYS A 37 12.03 -16.49 -3.20
N GLY A 38 11.98 -15.51 -2.28
CA GLY A 38 13.19 -14.87 -1.72
C GLY A 38 13.67 -13.62 -2.47
N ASN A 39 13.09 -13.32 -3.62
CA ASN A 39 13.43 -12.13 -4.40
C ASN A 39 12.51 -10.93 -4.09
N THR A 40 13.04 -9.72 -4.26
CA THR A 40 12.27 -8.48 -4.19
C THR A 40 11.76 -8.10 -5.58
N VAL A 41 10.45 -7.91 -5.72
CA VAL A 41 9.78 -7.57 -6.98
C VAL A 41 8.89 -6.35 -6.82
N ALA A 42 8.81 -5.52 -7.87
CA ALA A 42 7.81 -4.48 -7.97
C ALA A 42 6.59 -5.01 -8.75
N MET A 43 5.41 -4.87 -8.16
CA MET A 43 4.15 -5.27 -8.80
C MET A 43 3.35 -4.04 -9.21
N VAL A 44 2.72 -4.11 -10.37
CA VAL A 44 1.86 -3.05 -10.89
C VAL A 44 0.41 -3.52 -10.96
N GLY A 45 -0.51 -2.63 -10.60
CA GLY A 45 -1.96 -2.87 -10.59
C GLY A 45 -2.57 -3.05 -9.19
N LEU A 46 -1.74 -3.11 -8.15
CA LEU A 46 -2.19 -3.31 -6.77
C LEU A 46 -2.25 -2.03 -5.91
N ASP A 47 -1.77 -0.90 -6.42
CA ASP A 47 -1.64 0.36 -5.67
C ASP A 47 -2.96 0.88 -5.08
N GLN A 48 -4.10 0.59 -5.72
CA GLN A 48 -5.40 1.06 -5.21
C GLN A 48 -5.83 0.37 -3.91
N PHE A 49 -5.37 -0.86 -3.67
CA PHE A 49 -5.82 -1.71 -2.55
C PHE A 49 -4.81 -1.80 -1.41
N ILE A 50 -3.58 -1.34 -1.65
CA ILE A 50 -2.52 -1.33 -0.66
C ILE A 50 -2.43 0.08 -0.07
N THR A 51 -2.70 0.21 1.22
CA THR A 51 -2.55 1.48 1.92
C THR A 51 -1.13 1.64 2.47
N LYS A 52 -0.75 0.85 3.48
CA LYS A 52 0.60 0.92 4.10
C LYS A 52 1.30 -0.43 4.09
N ASN A 53 0.58 -1.46 4.52
CA ASN A 53 1.07 -2.82 4.60
C ASN A 53 -0.03 -3.72 4.05
N ALA A 54 0.34 -4.67 3.19
CA ALA A 54 -0.57 -5.69 2.71
C ALA A 54 0.20 -7.00 2.54
N THR A 55 -0.50 -8.11 2.77
CA THR A 55 0.00 -9.45 2.45
C THR A 55 -0.77 -9.98 1.26
N LEU A 56 -0.04 -10.50 0.29
CA LEU A 56 -0.57 -11.08 -0.94
C LEU A 56 -0.47 -12.59 -0.82
N THR A 57 -1.55 -13.28 -1.16
CA THR A 57 -1.62 -14.73 -1.22
C THR A 57 -2.50 -15.13 -2.42
N ASN A 58 -2.44 -16.39 -2.78
CA ASN A 58 -3.32 -16.98 -3.79
C ASN A 58 -4.74 -17.13 -3.24
N GLU A 59 -5.73 -17.06 -4.13
CA GLU A 59 -7.15 -17.19 -3.81
C GLU A 59 -7.52 -18.50 -3.08
N LYS A 60 -6.66 -19.53 -3.19
CA LYS A 60 -6.89 -20.88 -2.66
C LYS A 60 -6.45 -21.06 -1.20
N GLU A 61 -5.72 -20.12 -0.61
CA GLU A 61 -5.22 -20.26 0.76
C GLU A 61 -6.16 -19.62 1.78
N VAL A 62 -6.99 -20.45 2.40
CA VAL A 62 -8.01 -20.05 3.38
C VAL A 62 -7.40 -19.79 4.78
N ASP A 63 -6.27 -20.45 5.09
CA ASP A 63 -5.54 -20.32 6.37
C ASP A 63 -4.42 -19.27 6.34
N ALA A 64 -4.34 -18.45 5.29
CA ALA A 64 -3.31 -17.44 5.18
C ALA A 64 -3.53 -16.32 6.21
N HIS A 65 -2.48 -16.04 7.00
CA HIS A 65 -2.46 -14.98 8.00
C HIS A 65 -1.68 -13.77 7.47
N PRO A 66 -2.10 -12.54 7.77
CA PRO A 66 -1.36 -11.36 7.35
C PRO A 66 -0.05 -11.27 8.11
N ILE A 67 0.99 -10.79 7.43
CA ILE A 67 2.27 -10.48 8.06
C ILE A 67 2.06 -9.35 9.06
N ARG A 68 2.64 -9.50 10.26
CA ARG A 68 2.53 -8.50 11.31
C ARG A 68 2.98 -7.13 10.79
N ALA A 69 2.12 -6.12 10.97
CA ALA A 69 2.44 -4.75 10.60
C ALA A 69 3.74 -4.29 11.27
N MET A 70 4.53 -3.49 10.53
CA MET A 70 5.79 -2.95 11.04
C MET A 70 5.53 -2.05 12.25
N LYS A 71 6.26 -2.30 13.34
CA LYS A 71 6.30 -1.40 14.49
C LYS A 71 7.44 -0.42 14.30
N PHE A 72 7.10 0.85 14.09
CA PHE A 72 8.09 1.92 14.10
C PHE A 72 8.48 2.25 15.54
N SER A 73 9.78 2.41 15.79
CA SER A 73 10.31 2.80 17.11
C SER A 73 9.90 4.24 17.47
N VAL A 74 9.60 5.05 16.44
CA VAL A 74 9.26 6.47 16.57
C VAL A 74 7.81 6.70 16.20
N SER A 75 7.15 7.60 16.94
CA SER A 75 5.80 8.07 16.63
C SER A 75 5.86 9.47 15.99
N PRO A 76 4.96 9.80 15.05
CA PRO A 76 4.92 11.13 14.46
C PRO A 76 4.42 12.16 15.49
N VAL A 77 5.27 13.11 15.86
CA VAL A 77 4.97 14.14 16.87
C VAL A 77 4.54 15.47 16.24
N VAL A 78 5.08 15.80 15.07
CA VAL A 78 4.85 17.09 14.40
C VAL A 78 3.51 17.07 13.67
N ARG A 79 2.68 18.09 13.92
CA ARG A 79 1.40 18.30 13.25
C ARG A 79 1.44 19.59 12.44
N VAL A 80 0.95 19.54 11.20
CA VAL A 80 0.88 20.69 10.30
C VAL A 80 -0.52 20.74 9.70
N ALA A 81 -1.20 21.87 9.85
CA ALA A 81 -2.46 22.12 9.16
C ALA A 81 -2.17 22.58 7.72
N VAL A 82 -2.81 21.91 6.75
CA VAL A 82 -2.64 22.22 5.32
C VAL A 82 -4.01 22.56 4.74
N GLN A 83 -4.12 23.71 4.09
CA GLN A 83 -5.36 24.17 3.46
C GLN A 83 -5.11 24.52 1.99
N CYS A 84 -6.11 24.25 1.13
CA CYS A 84 -6.09 24.69 -0.25
C CYS A 84 -6.15 26.22 -0.34
N LYS A 85 -5.24 26.83 -1.11
CA LYS A 85 -5.34 28.25 -1.46
C LYS A 85 -6.52 28.54 -2.38
N VAL A 86 -6.84 27.61 -3.28
CA VAL A 86 -7.97 27.70 -4.22
C VAL A 86 -8.94 26.57 -3.90
N ALA A 87 -10.19 26.92 -3.58
CA ALA A 87 -11.22 25.95 -3.19
C ALA A 87 -11.48 24.88 -4.27
N SER A 88 -11.32 25.22 -5.54
CA SER A 88 -11.50 24.30 -6.67
C SER A 88 -10.49 23.15 -6.74
N ASP A 89 -9.33 23.28 -6.08
CA ASP A 89 -8.27 22.26 -6.08
C ASP A 89 -8.33 21.31 -4.87
N LEU A 90 -9.34 21.45 -4.02
CA LEU A 90 -9.58 20.56 -2.88
C LEU A 90 -9.57 19.06 -3.24
N PRO A 91 -10.22 18.58 -4.32
CA PRO A 91 -10.14 17.17 -4.71
C PRO A 91 -8.71 16.72 -5.03
N LYS A 92 -7.89 17.59 -5.66
CA LYS A 92 -6.48 17.29 -5.98
C LYS A 92 -5.63 17.21 -4.72
N LEU A 93 -5.88 18.07 -3.73
CA LEU A 93 -5.18 18.00 -2.43
C LEU A 93 -5.48 16.69 -1.72
N VAL A 94 -6.75 16.28 -1.66
CA VAL A 94 -7.15 15.02 -1.01
C VAL A 94 -6.50 13.81 -1.69
N GLU A 95 -6.44 13.79 -3.02
CA GLU A 95 -5.74 12.74 -3.76
C GLU A 95 -4.22 12.74 -3.49
N GLY A 96 -3.61 13.92 -3.44
CA GLY A 96 -2.19 14.09 -3.11
C GLY A 96 -1.86 13.62 -1.70
N LEU A 97 -2.67 13.96 -0.70
CA LEU A 97 -2.51 13.52 0.68
C LEU A 97 -2.66 12.00 0.81
N LYS A 98 -3.62 11.39 0.10
CA LYS A 98 -3.76 9.93 0.04
C LYS A 98 -2.52 9.26 -0.54
N ARG A 99 -1.91 9.82 -1.60
CA ARG A 99 -0.65 9.31 -2.16
C ARG A 99 0.52 9.48 -1.20
N LEU A 100 0.60 10.61 -0.50
CA LEU A 100 1.65 10.86 0.49
C LEU A 100 1.59 9.85 1.65
N ALA A 101 0.39 9.58 2.16
CA ALA A 101 0.18 8.61 3.24
C ALA A 101 0.48 7.15 2.83
N LYS A 102 0.48 6.85 1.53
CA LYS A 102 0.91 5.54 0.99
C LYS A 102 2.43 5.45 0.83
N SER A 103 3.06 6.54 0.40
CA SER A 103 4.51 6.57 0.15
C SER A 103 5.34 6.58 1.43
N ASP A 104 4.87 7.27 2.47
CA ASP A 104 5.59 7.38 3.75
C ASP A 104 4.82 6.71 4.89
N PRO A 105 5.41 5.69 5.55
CA PRO A 105 4.74 5.01 6.66
C PRO A 105 4.46 5.92 7.87
N MET A 106 5.29 6.95 8.10
CA MET A 106 5.20 7.85 9.25
C MET A 106 4.21 9.01 9.06
N VAL A 107 3.75 9.24 7.82
CA VAL A 107 2.74 10.27 7.57
C VAL A 107 1.35 9.74 7.93
N LEU A 108 0.64 10.53 8.74
CA LEU A 108 -0.76 10.31 9.09
C LEU A 108 -1.55 11.52 8.59
N CYS A 109 -2.48 11.30 7.67
CA CYS A 109 -3.39 12.34 7.20
C CYS A 109 -4.75 12.15 7.87
N THR A 110 -5.15 13.10 8.71
CA THR A 110 -6.49 13.21 9.28
C THR A 110 -7.20 14.38 8.63
N ILE A 111 -8.44 14.16 8.19
CA ILE A 111 -9.31 15.22 7.69
C ILE A 111 -10.22 15.61 8.85
N GLU A 112 -9.97 16.80 9.41
CA GLU A 112 -10.86 17.46 10.37
C GLU A 112 -11.71 18.50 9.63
#